data_AF-A0A914Y1D7-F1
#
_entry.id   AF-A0A914Y1D7-F1
#
_cell.length_a   1.000
_cell.length_b   1.000
_cell.length_c   1.000
_cell.angle_alpha   90.00
_cell.angle_beta   90.00
_cell.angle_gamma   90.00
#
_symmetry.space_group_name_H-M   'P 1'
#
loop_
_entity.id
_entity.type
_entity.pdbx_description
1 polymer ?
#
loop_
_entity_poly.entity_id
_entity_poly.type
_entity_poly.pdbx_seq_one_letter_code
_entity_poly.pdbx_strand_id
1 'polypeptide(L)'
;MSIAQQLGKPTGFGTMTCSTFYDEIKANMFPGQSAWQRIDIVNRIFKLKVDFLIEEIKDKCIFGKLIYLYYVVEFQKRGLAHIHWVMNLENKWDTPEKVDRNICAELPIELNNDVKDPILLDHVLKFMIHAPCGDYNPNAPCMKDGKCIRGFPKPWCNDTKMDEKGFTVYKRRNNGVKATIKYQGKNYEIDNRWVVPYNPYMLKKMKCHINLECEMIKL
;
A
#
# COMPACT_ATOMS: atom_id res chain seq x y z
N MET A 1 29.86 -0.23 8.70
CA MET A 1 28.80 0.70 9.13
C MET A 1 27.69 0.69 8.10
N SER A 2 26.43 0.61 8.50
CA SER A 2 25.30 0.69 7.58
C SER A 2 25.01 2.15 7.21
N ILE A 3 24.39 2.39 6.06
CA ILE A 3 23.96 3.74 5.66
C ILE A 3 23.04 4.38 6.69
N ALA A 4 22.17 3.61 7.35
CA ALA A 4 21.31 4.14 8.41
C ALA A 4 22.11 4.67 9.62
N GLN A 5 23.30 4.12 9.89
CA GLN A 5 24.21 4.63 10.91
C GLN A 5 24.90 5.93 10.48
N GLN A 6 25.11 6.13 9.17
CA GLN A 6 25.82 7.31 8.63
C GLN A 6 24.89 8.47 8.26
N LEU A 7 23.76 8.18 7.62
CA LEU A 7 22.83 9.16 7.04
C LEU A 7 21.50 9.25 7.78
N GLY A 8 21.39 8.57 8.93
CA GLY A 8 20.19 8.54 9.76
C GLY A 8 19.18 7.45 9.38
N LYS A 9 18.24 7.22 10.28
CA LYS A 9 17.18 6.20 10.17
C LYS A 9 16.25 6.47 8.98
N PRO A 10 15.58 5.46 8.41
CA PRO A 10 14.56 5.70 7.40
C PRO A 10 13.39 6.54 7.96
N THR A 11 12.56 7.04 7.04
CA THR A 11 11.32 7.76 7.34
C THR A 11 10.10 6.94 6.90
N GLY A 12 10.21 6.27 5.76
CA GLY A 12 9.14 5.44 5.24
C GLY A 12 9.67 4.24 4.47
N PHE A 13 8.85 3.19 4.47
CA PHE A 13 9.01 1.96 3.73
C PHE A 13 7.79 1.75 2.85
N GLY A 14 7.98 1.32 1.62
CA GLY A 14 6.86 0.97 0.78
C GLY A 14 7.10 -0.26 -0.05
N THR A 15 5.99 -0.85 -0.46
CA THR A 15 5.96 -2.01 -1.34
C THR A 15 4.94 -1.79 -2.44
N MET A 16 5.30 -2.09 -3.67
CA MET A 16 4.39 -2.02 -4.81
C MET A 16 4.48 -3.34 -5.57
N THR A 17 3.32 -3.96 -5.80
CA THR A 17 3.21 -5.18 -6.60
C THR A 17 2.68 -4.82 -7.97
N CYS A 18 3.28 -5.39 -9.03
CA CYS A 18 2.77 -5.21 -10.38
C CYS A 18 1.30 -5.65 -10.47
N SER A 19 0.50 -4.90 -11.23
CA SER A 19 -0.90 -5.22 -11.51
C SER A 19 -1.04 -5.74 -12.93
N THR A 20 -1.71 -6.87 -13.13
CA THR A 20 -2.09 -7.34 -14.47
C THR A 20 -3.26 -6.56 -15.05
N PHE A 21 -3.89 -5.69 -14.26
CA PHE A 21 -5.04 -4.89 -14.66
C PHE A 21 -4.70 -3.54 -15.28
N TYR A 22 -3.40 -3.22 -15.44
CA TYR A 22 -2.96 -2.01 -16.13
C TYR A 22 -3.55 -1.93 -17.54
N ASP A 23 -4.08 -0.75 -17.88
CA ASP A 23 -4.71 -0.52 -19.18
C ASP A 23 -3.67 -0.64 -20.30
N GLU A 24 -2.42 -0.25 -20.01
CA GLU A 24 -1.27 -0.40 -20.89
C GLU A 24 -0.97 -1.88 -21.20
N ILE A 25 -1.20 -2.80 -20.25
CA ILE A 25 -1.03 -4.23 -20.52
C ILE A 25 -2.12 -4.66 -21.49
N LYS A 26 -3.39 -4.41 -21.14
CA LYS A 26 -4.56 -4.83 -21.94
C LYS A 26 -4.51 -4.30 -23.37
N ALA A 27 -4.10 -3.05 -23.55
CA ALA A 27 -4.00 -2.41 -24.87
C ALA A 27 -2.96 -3.08 -25.79
N ASN A 28 -1.99 -3.80 -25.23
CA ASN A 28 -0.92 -4.48 -25.97
C ASN A 28 -1.11 -6.02 -26.04
N MET A 29 -2.30 -6.53 -25.69
CA MET A 29 -2.64 -7.95 -25.77
C MET A 29 -3.40 -8.28 -27.05
N PHE A 30 -3.10 -9.43 -27.67
CA PHE A 30 -3.97 -9.98 -28.71
C PHE A 30 -5.28 -10.52 -28.12
N PRO A 31 -6.37 -10.61 -28.91
CA PRO A 31 -7.62 -11.21 -28.46
C PRO A 31 -7.41 -12.60 -27.85
N GLY A 32 -7.97 -12.83 -26.66
CA GLY A 32 -7.89 -14.10 -25.95
C GLY A 32 -6.59 -14.36 -25.17
N GLN A 33 -5.58 -13.48 -25.26
CA GLN A 33 -4.37 -13.63 -24.47
C GLN A 33 -4.54 -13.13 -23.01
N SER A 34 -3.94 -13.85 -22.07
CA SER A 34 -3.83 -13.47 -20.68
C SER A 34 -2.47 -12.84 -20.37
N ALA A 35 -2.39 -11.96 -19.37
CA ALA A 35 -1.15 -11.29 -18.98
C ALA A 35 0.01 -12.26 -18.69
N TRP A 36 -0.31 -13.48 -18.21
CA TRP A 36 0.67 -14.54 -17.95
C TRP A 36 1.36 -15.07 -19.21
N GLN A 37 0.70 -14.99 -20.36
CA GLN A 37 1.27 -15.39 -21.65
C GLN A 37 2.19 -14.32 -22.25
N ARG A 38 2.13 -13.07 -21.74
CA ARG A 38 2.92 -11.92 -22.21
C ARG A 38 3.69 -11.26 -21.06
N ILE A 39 4.44 -12.08 -20.33
CA ILE A 39 5.25 -11.62 -19.20
C ILE A 39 6.29 -10.55 -19.61
N ASP A 40 6.70 -10.54 -20.88
CA ASP A 40 7.54 -9.50 -21.48
C ASP A 40 6.88 -8.12 -21.40
N ILE A 41 5.59 -8.01 -21.76
CA ILE A 41 4.82 -6.76 -21.67
C ILE A 41 4.62 -6.38 -20.20
N VAL A 42 4.23 -7.33 -19.36
CA VAL A 42 3.99 -7.10 -17.93
C VAL A 42 5.24 -6.53 -17.26
N ASN A 43 6.40 -7.13 -17.51
CA ASN A 43 7.67 -6.69 -16.92
C ASN A 43 8.12 -5.32 -17.44
N ARG A 44 7.94 -5.04 -18.74
CA ARG A 44 8.24 -3.72 -19.31
C ARG A 44 7.38 -2.62 -18.70
N ILE A 45 6.07 -2.86 -18.59
CA ILE A 45 5.16 -1.90 -17.98
C ILE A 45 5.46 -1.75 -16.49
N PHE A 46 5.78 -2.84 -15.79
CA PHE A 46 6.20 -2.74 -14.39
C PHE A 46 7.46 -1.90 -14.23
N LYS A 47 8.47 -2.07 -15.09
CA LYS A 47 9.66 -1.23 -15.09
C LYS A 47 9.33 0.25 -15.28
N LEU A 48 8.44 0.57 -16.21
CA LEU A 48 7.97 1.96 -16.41
C LEU A 48 7.25 2.50 -15.17
N LYS A 49 6.43 1.68 -14.49
CA LYS A 49 5.79 2.05 -13.22
C LYS A 49 6.81 2.27 -12.10
N VAL A 50 7.84 1.43 -12.02
CA VAL A 50 8.95 1.63 -11.08
C VAL A 50 9.68 2.94 -11.38
N ASP A 51 10.04 3.21 -12.63
CA ASP A 51 10.74 4.45 -12.99
C ASP A 51 9.91 5.69 -12.65
N PHE A 52 8.62 5.66 -12.96
CA PHE A 52 7.68 6.71 -12.57
C PHE A 52 7.61 6.89 -11.04
N LEU A 53 7.52 5.81 -10.27
CA LEU A 53 7.54 5.86 -8.79
C LEU A 53 8.80 6.54 -8.27
N ILE A 54 9.97 6.19 -8.83
CA ILE A 54 11.25 6.78 -8.40
C ILE A 54 11.32 8.26 -8.76
N GLU A 55 10.88 8.65 -9.97
CA GLU A 55 10.79 10.06 -10.39
C GLU A 55 9.89 10.88 -9.46
N GLU A 56 8.70 10.36 -9.11
CA GLU A 56 7.78 11.04 -8.19
C GLU A 56 8.41 11.27 -6.82
N ILE A 57 9.10 10.27 -6.27
CA ILE A 57 9.72 10.36 -4.94
C ILE A 57 10.95 11.28 -4.96
N LYS A 58 11.85 11.06 -5.93
CA LYS A 58 13.19 11.67 -5.95
C LYS A 58 13.18 13.06 -6.58
N ASP A 59 12.55 13.20 -7.75
CA ASP A 59 12.68 14.40 -8.57
C ASP A 59 11.54 15.36 -8.29
N LYS A 60 10.30 14.86 -8.16
CA LYS A 60 9.13 15.67 -7.78
C LYS A 60 9.00 15.87 -6.27
N CYS A 61 9.79 15.16 -5.47
CA CYS A 61 9.85 15.32 -4.01
C CYS A 61 8.46 15.26 -3.35
N ILE A 62 7.56 14.37 -3.79
CA ILE A 62 6.17 14.34 -3.32
C ILE A 62 6.04 14.13 -1.80
N PHE A 63 7.07 13.55 -1.17
CA PHE A 63 7.13 13.33 0.28
C PHE A 63 8.00 14.35 1.01
N GLY A 64 8.63 15.27 0.28
CA GLY A 64 9.61 16.24 0.79
C GLY A 64 11.04 15.95 0.30
N LYS A 65 11.99 16.74 0.80
CA LYS A 65 13.39 16.67 0.39
C LYS A 65 14.03 15.35 0.83
N LEU A 66 14.53 14.60 -0.15
CA LEU A 66 15.09 13.27 0.01
C LEU A 66 16.57 13.34 0.46
N ILE A 67 16.92 12.57 1.50
CA ILE A 67 18.31 12.30 1.90
C ILE A 67 18.83 11.09 1.14
N TYR A 68 18.09 9.98 1.18
CA TYR A 68 18.39 8.78 0.41
C TYR A 68 17.13 8.01 0.04
N LEU A 69 17.20 7.25 -1.05
CA LEU A 69 16.20 6.28 -1.48
C LEU A 69 16.93 5.01 -1.92
N TYR A 70 16.57 3.88 -1.34
CA TYR A 70 17.00 2.55 -1.78
C TYR A 70 15.79 1.75 -2.18
N TYR A 71 15.93 0.94 -3.21
CA TYR A 71 14.89 0.00 -3.59
C TYR A 71 15.49 -1.27 -4.16
N VAL A 72 14.72 -2.35 -4.05
CA VAL A 72 15.03 -3.64 -4.64
C VAL A 72 13.80 -4.10 -5.42
N VAL A 73 14.04 -4.53 -6.65
CA VAL A 73 13.02 -5.21 -7.46
C VAL A 73 13.22 -6.71 -7.31
N GLU A 74 12.18 -7.40 -6.90
CA GLU A 74 12.18 -8.84 -6.68
C GLU A 74 11.24 -9.52 -7.68
N PHE A 75 11.76 -10.56 -8.33
CA PHE A 75 10.97 -11.43 -9.20
C PHE A 75 10.64 -12.72 -8.45
N GLN A 76 9.36 -12.92 -8.15
CA GLN A 76 8.91 -14.16 -7.53
C GLN A 76 8.70 -15.23 -8.62
N LYS A 77 9.17 -16.47 -8.39
CA LYS A 77 9.10 -17.57 -9.38
C LYS A 77 7.70 -17.84 -9.96
N ARG A 78 6.63 -17.47 -9.23
CA ARG A 78 5.22 -17.63 -9.63
C ARG A 78 4.36 -16.40 -9.33
N GLY A 79 5.00 -15.31 -8.92
CA GLY A 79 4.33 -14.07 -8.54
C GLY A 79 4.65 -12.95 -9.52
N LEU A 80 3.81 -11.93 -9.53
CA LEU A 80 4.11 -10.72 -10.25
C LEU A 80 5.32 -10.03 -9.60
N ALA A 81 6.13 -9.34 -10.39
CA ALA A 81 7.27 -8.60 -9.86
C ALA A 81 6.78 -7.55 -8.83
N HIS A 82 7.59 -7.34 -7.80
CA HIS A 82 7.32 -6.34 -6.79
C HIS A 82 8.59 -5.56 -6.46
N ILE A 83 8.40 -4.35 -5.96
CA ILE A 83 9.46 -3.47 -5.52
C ILE A 83 9.24 -3.18 -4.04
N HIS A 84 10.34 -3.24 -3.29
CA HIS A 84 10.42 -2.68 -1.94
C HIS A 84 11.30 -1.45 -2.01
N TRP A 85 10.93 -0.38 -1.32
CA TRP A 85 11.78 0.78 -1.18
C TRP A 85 11.78 1.32 0.25
N VAL A 86 12.91 1.91 0.62
CA VAL A 86 13.12 2.61 1.88
C VAL A 86 13.62 3.99 1.54
N MET A 87 13.07 5.02 2.19
CA MET A 87 13.50 6.40 2.00
C MET A 87 13.75 7.11 3.32
N ASN A 88 14.71 8.03 3.31
CA ASN A 88 14.91 8.99 4.38
C ASN A 88 14.73 10.42 3.85
N LEU A 89 14.05 11.25 4.65
CA LEU A 89 13.66 12.60 4.31
C LEU A 89 14.29 13.57 5.30
N GLU A 90 14.61 14.79 4.86
CA GLU A 90 15.10 15.85 5.77
C GLU A 90 14.04 16.21 6.81
N ASN A 91 12.78 16.33 6.39
CA ASN A 91 11.65 16.50 7.29
C ASN A 91 10.94 15.17 7.51
N LYS A 92 11.33 14.49 8.60
CA LYS A 92 10.79 13.17 8.98
C LYS A 92 9.30 13.24 9.30
N TRP A 93 8.61 12.11 9.11
CA TRP A 93 7.24 11.89 9.58
C TRP A 93 7.25 11.51 11.08
N ASP A 94 7.75 12.41 11.90
CA ASP A 94 7.99 12.22 13.33
C ASP A 94 6.82 12.63 14.23
N THR A 95 5.70 13.08 13.64
CA THR A 95 4.45 13.34 14.35
C THR A 95 3.27 12.67 13.64
N PRO A 96 2.19 12.33 14.38
CA PRO A 96 0.97 11.77 13.80
C PRO A 96 0.41 12.61 12.63
N GLU A 97 0.47 13.94 12.73
CA GLU A 97 -0.03 14.83 11.69
C GLU A 97 0.80 14.74 10.41
N LYS A 98 2.12 14.58 10.52
CA LYS A 98 2.98 14.37 9.35
C LYS A 98 2.76 13.01 8.73
N VAL A 99 2.51 11.97 9.53
CA VAL A 99 2.12 10.64 9.03
C VAL A 99 0.80 10.74 8.28
N ASP A 100 -0.24 11.33 8.89
CA ASP A 100 -1.59 11.41 8.31
C ASP A 100 -1.65 12.24 7.01
N ARG A 101 -0.72 13.17 6.80
CA ARG A 101 -0.58 13.88 5.51
C ARG A 101 -0.10 12.98 4.37
N ASN A 102 0.61 11.89 4.69
CA ASN A 102 1.28 11.04 3.71
C ASN A 102 0.67 9.63 3.62
N ILE A 103 0.10 9.13 4.70
CA ILE A 103 -0.41 7.76 4.82
C ILE A 103 -1.85 7.81 5.34
N CYS A 104 -2.74 7.13 4.62
CA CYS A 104 -4.12 6.87 5.03
C CYS A 104 -4.30 5.36 5.21
N ALA A 105 -5.12 4.97 6.19
CA ALA A 105 -5.48 3.59 6.43
C ALA A 105 -7.01 3.43 6.60
N GLU A 106 -7.78 4.34 6.01
CA GLU A 106 -9.24 4.39 6.05
C GLU A 106 -9.82 4.32 4.63
N LEU A 107 -11.08 3.87 4.54
CA LEU A 107 -11.89 4.01 3.35
C LEU A 107 -12.13 5.50 3.10
N PRO A 108 -12.02 6.00 1.86
CA PRO A 108 -12.28 7.41 1.53
C PRO A 108 -13.79 7.69 1.44
N ILE A 109 -14.50 7.40 2.53
CA ILE A 109 -15.95 7.60 2.70
C ILE A 109 -16.14 8.46 3.95
N GLU A 110 -16.90 9.53 3.83
CA GLU A 110 -17.20 10.46 4.91
C GLU A 110 -18.32 9.93 5.82
N LEU A 111 -18.51 10.57 6.98
CA LEU A 111 -19.47 10.12 8.03
C LEU A 111 -20.94 10.04 7.56
N ASN A 112 -21.32 10.82 6.55
CA ASN A 112 -22.64 10.83 5.94
C ASN A 112 -22.76 9.86 4.75
N ASN A 113 -21.82 8.92 4.60
CA ASN A 113 -21.65 8.07 3.42
C ASN A 113 -21.41 8.85 2.12
N ASP A 114 -20.93 10.09 2.21
CA ASP A 114 -20.53 10.86 1.04
C ASP A 114 -19.16 10.39 0.53
N VAL A 115 -19.05 10.27 -0.78
CA VAL A 115 -17.84 9.80 -1.47
C VAL A 115 -17.35 10.93 -2.37
N LYS A 116 -16.48 11.77 -1.83
CA LYS A 116 -15.90 12.92 -2.55
C LYS A 116 -14.97 12.52 -3.69
N ASP A 117 -14.28 11.40 -3.55
CA ASP A 117 -13.38 10.87 -4.57
C ASP A 117 -13.72 9.40 -4.89
N PRO A 118 -14.73 9.17 -5.76
CA PRO A 118 -15.16 7.82 -6.13
C PRO A 118 -14.05 7.01 -6.82
N ILE A 119 -13.13 7.67 -7.52
CA ILE A 119 -12.00 7.03 -8.19
C ILE A 119 -11.02 6.48 -7.14
N LEU A 120 -10.70 7.29 -6.13
CA LEU A 120 -9.87 6.81 -5.02
C LEU A 120 -10.56 5.67 -4.28
N LEU A 121 -11.87 5.75 -4.03
CA LEU A 121 -12.61 4.68 -3.38
C LEU A 121 -12.52 3.36 -4.17
N ASP A 122 -12.77 3.39 -5.48
CA ASP A 122 -12.64 2.21 -6.34
C ASP A 122 -11.24 1.59 -6.23
N HIS A 123 -10.19 2.42 -6.31
CA HIS A 123 -8.83 1.94 -6.18
C HIS A 123 -8.52 1.38 -4.78
N VAL A 124 -9.01 2.01 -3.71
CA VAL A 124 -8.82 1.52 -2.34
C VAL A 124 -9.49 0.15 -2.18
N LEU A 125 -10.75 0.02 -2.61
CA LEU A 125 -11.49 -1.24 -2.53
C LEU A 125 -10.85 -2.37 -3.35
N LYS A 126 -10.24 -2.02 -4.49
CA LYS A 126 -9.63 -2.98 -5.40
C LYS A 126 -8.22 -3.39 -5.02
N PHE A 127 -7.43 -2.46 -4.47
CA PHE A 127 -5.99 -2.65 -4.32
C PHE A 127 -5.49 -2.54 -2.89
N MET A 128 -6.22 -1.88 -1.99
CA MET A 128 -5.77 -1.57 -0.63
C MET A 128 -6.63 -2.21 0.44
N ILE A 129 -7.36 -3.29 0.13
CA ILE A 129 -8.06 -4.10 1.14
C ILE A 129 -7.29 -5.40 1.35
N HIS A 130 -6.98 -5.71 2.60
CA HIS A 130 -6.43 -7.01 2.96
C HIS A 130 -7.45 -8.10 2.60
N ALA A 131 -6.99 -9.15 1.92
CA ALA A 131 -7.85 -10.26 1.54
C ALA A 131 -8.57 -10.84 2.79
N PRO A 132 -9.86 -11.21 2.68
CA PRO A 132 -10.60 -11.81 3.78
C PRO A 132 -9.82 -12.98 4.41
N CYS A 133 -9.67 -12.93 5.73
CA CYS A 133 -8.96 -13.89 6.57
C CYS A 133 -9.63 -14.00 7.95
N GLY A 134 -9.06 -14.76 8.88
CA GLY A 134 -9.66 -14.94 10.20
C GLY A 134 -10.99 -15.66 10.07
N ASP A 135 -12.03 -15.15 10.75
CA ASP A 135 -13.37 -15.73 10.73
C ASP A 135 -13.99 -15.75 9.33
N TYR A 136 -13.62 -14.80 8.45
CA TYR A 136 -14.09 -14.79 7.06
C TYR A 136 -13.44 -15.89 6.20
N ASN A 137 -12.20 -16.27 6.52
CA ASN A 137 -11.48 -17.32 5.81
C ASN A 137 -10.34 -17.87 6.68
N PRO A 138 -10.59 -18.92 7.49
CA PRO A 138 -9.58 -19.51 8.36
C PRO A 138 -8.41 -20.16 7.60
N ASN A 139 -8.62 -20.50 6.33
CA ASN A 139 -7.64 -21.14 5.45
C ASN A 139 -6.86 -20.13 4.58
N ALA A 140 -7.00 -18.83 4.83
CA ALA A 140 -6.27 -17.83 4.05
C ALA A 140 -4.75 -17.99 4.23
N PRO A 141 -3.91 -17.73 3.19
CA PRO A 141 -2.46 -17.92 3.28
C PRO A 141 -1.75 -17.11 4.37
N CYS A 142 -2.37 -16.04 4.86
CA CYS A 142 -1.86 -15.21 5.95
C CYS A 142 -2.18 -15.77 7.34
N MET A 143 -2.96 -16.85 7.45
CA MET A 143 -3.35 -17.44 8.74
C MET A 143 -2.25 -18.36 9.26
N LYS A 144 -1.88 -18.16 10.52
CA LYS A 144 -0.97 -19.02 11.28
C LYS A 144 -1.46 -19.09 12.73
N ASP A 145 -1.60 -20.30 13.27
CA ASP A 145 -2.05 -20.53 14.65
C ASP A 145 -3.38 -19.79 14.98
N GLY A 146 -4.32 -19.82 14.03
CA GLY A 146 -5.63 -19.17 14.16
C GLY A 146 -5.62 -17.65 14.07
N LYS A 147 -4.47 -17.01 13.79
CA LYS A 147 -4.33 -15.55 13.69
C LYS A 147 -3.73 -15.13 12.36
N CYS A 148 -4.14 -13.97 11.86
CA CYS A 148 -3.49 -13.38 10.69
C CYS A 148 -2.09 -12.90 11.09
N ILE A 149 -1.05 -13.35 10.38
CA ILE A 149 0.34 -12.93 10.61
C ILE A 149 0.57 -11.43 10.41
N ARG A 150 -0.32 -10.77 9.66
CA ARG A 150 -0.31 -9.31 9.44
C ARG A 150 -1.21 -8.58 10.44
N GLY A 151 -1.89 -9.30 11.34
CA GLY A 151 -2.76 -8.76 12.38
C GLY A 151 -4.07 -8.17 11.88
N PHE A 152 -4.61 -8.66 10.76
CA PHE A 152 -5.93 -8.25 10.27
C PHE A 152 -7.06 -9.08 10.88
N PRO A 153 -8.24 -8.48 11.12
CA PRO A 153 -8.51 -7.03 11.03
C PRO A 153 -7.72 -6.24 12.09
N LYS A 154 -7.21 -5.05 11.74
CA LYS A 154 -6.47 -4.19 12.66
C LYS A 154 -7.39 -3.69 13.80
N PRO A 155 -6.85 -3.34 14.98
CA PRO A 155 -7.65 -2.71 16.02
C PRO A 155 -8.12 -1.31 15.58
N TRP A 156 -9.24 -0.87 16.13
CA TRP A 156 -9.72 0.50 15.97
C TRP A 156 -8.75 1.50 16.60
N CYS A 157 -8.58 2.66 15.96
CA CYS A 157 -7.76 3.75 16.47
C CYS A 157 -8.33 5.09 15.99
N ASN A 158 -8.81 5.94 16.89
CA ASN A 158 -9.42 7.21 16.46
C ASN A 158 -8.41 8.21 15.89
N ASP A 159 -7.14 8.10 16.30
CA ASP A 159 -6.05 9.00 15.94
C ASP A 159 -4.79 8.18 15.71
N THR A 160 -3.90 8.63 14.81
CA THR A 160 -2.61 7.99 14.61
C THR A 160 -1.76 8.14 15.86
N LYS A 161 -1.14 7.04 16.31
CA LYS A 161 -0.27 7.01 17.49
C LYS A 161 1.11 6.55 17.09
N MET A 162 2.12 7.19 17.65
CA MET A 162 3.52 6.82 17.48
C MET A 162 4.12 6.54 18.85
N ASP A 163 4.82 5.42 18.99
CA ASP A 163 5.56 5.14 20.22
C ASP A 163 6.99 5.69 20.17
N GLU A 164 7.67 5.67 21.31
CA GLU A 164 9.05 6.15 21.42
C GLU A 164 10.04 5.35 20.56
N LYS A 165 9.68 4.12 20.16
CA LYS A 165 10.48 3.24 19.29
C LYS A 165 10.24 3.48 17.81
N GLY A 166 9.32 4.39 17.47
CA GLY A 166 8.94 4.76 16.12
C GLY A 166 7.95 3.79 15.46
N PHE A 167 7.31 2.92 16.24
CA PHE A 167 6.19 2.12 15.77
C PHE A 167 4.95 2.99 15.65
N THR A 168 4.28 2.90 14.50
CA THR A 168 3.12 3.74 14.17
C THR A 168 1.87 2.89 14.07
N VAL A 169 0.85 3.24 14.87
CA VAL A 169 -0.51 2.73 14.75
C VAL A 169 -1.33 3.78 14.00
N TYR A 170 -1.73 3.47 12.77
CA TYR A 170 -2.50 4.39 11.93
C TYR A 170 -3.94 4.54 12.42
N LYS A 171 -4.47 5.76 12.22
CA LYS A 171 -5.87 6.08 12.38
C LYS A 171 -6.77 5.17 11.55
N ARG A 172 -7.74 4.55 12.23
CA ARG A 172 -8.81 3.68 11.74
C ARG A 172 -10.03 3.92 12.63
N ARG A 173 -10.85 4.91 12.31
CA ARG A 173 -12.01 5.29 13.12
C ARG A 173 -13.12 4.25 12.98
N ASN A 174 -13.75 3.92 14.10
CA ASN A 174 -15.01 3.17 14.10
C ASN A 174 -16.16 4.15 13.88
N ASN A 175 -16.34 4.57 12.64
CA ASN A 175 -17.31 5.60 12.27
C ASN A 175 -18.53 5.04 11.52
N GLY A 176 -18.74 3.73 11.58
CA GLY A 176 -19.85 3.05 10.91
C GLY A 176 -19.71 2.89 9.40
N VAL A 177 -18.64 3.42 8.79
CA VAL A 177 -18.38 3.27 7.36
C VAL A 177 -18.08 1.81 7.04
N LYS A 178 -18.74 1.30 6.00
CA LYS A 178 -18.53 -0.04 5.46
C LYS A 178 -18.56 -0.03 3.94
N ALA A 179 -17.94 -1.02 3.33
CA ALA A 179 -18.03 -1.30 1.92
C ALA A 179 -18.10 -2.81 1.67
N THR A 180 -18.58 -3.20 0.49
CA THR A 180 -18.64 -4.60 0.08
C THR A 180 -17.57 -4.87 -0.96
N ILE A 181 -16.73 -5.89 -0.74
CA ILE A 181 -15.78 -6.39 -1.72
C ILE A 181 -16.17 -7.80 -2.18
N LYS A 182 -15.86 -8.14 -3.43
CA LYS A 182 -16.00 -9.48 -3.96
C LYS A 182 -14.65 -10.20 -3.96
N TYR A 183 -14.54 -11.29 -3.23
CA TYR A 183 -13.32 -12.10 -3.16
C TYR A 183 -13.66 -13.58 -3.36
N GLN A 184 -12.99 -14.24 -4.32
CA GLN A 184 -13.24 -15.65 -4.67
C GLN A 184 -14.73 -15.98 -4.88
N GLY A 185 -15.46 -15.08 -5.54
CA GLY A 185 -16.88 -15.26 -5.86
C GLY A 185 -17.87 -14.92 -4.74
N LYS A 186 -17.40 -14.61 -3.53
CA LYS A 186 -18.24 -14.26 -2.38
C LYS A 186 -18.13 -12.77 -2.04
N ASN A 187 -19.20 -12.21 -1.50
CA ASN A 187 -19.24 -10.84 -1.00
C ASN A 187 -18.85 -10.81 0.47
N TYR A 188 -17.99 -9.87 0.83
CA TYR A 188 -17.57 -9.61 2.21
C TYR A 188 -17.77 -8.14 2.53
N GLU A 189 -18.35 -7.88 3.69
CA GLU A 189 -18.45 -6.53 4.25
C GLU A 189 -17.12 -6.20 4.94
N ILE A 190 -16.51 -5.08 4.58
CA ILE A 190 -15.25 -4.60 5.15
C ILE A 190 -15.41 -3.18 5.66
N ASP A 191 -14.55 -2.83 6.62
CA ASP A 191 -14.49 -1.51 7.26
C ASP A 191 -13.03 -1.03 7.32
N ASN A 192 -12.78 0.11 7.98
CA ASN A 192 -11.44 0.70 8.07
C ASN A 192 -10.39 -0.23 8.68
N ARG A 193 -10.74 -1.31 9.39
CA ARG A 193 -9.77 -2.26 9.95
C ARG A 193 -9.09 -3.14 8.90
N TRP A 194 -9.67 -3.24 7.71
CA TRP A 194 -9.19 -4.09 6.62
C TRP A 194 -8.31 -3.35 5.62
N VAL A 195 -8.26 -2.02 5.69
CA VAL A 195 -7.52 -1.19 4.74
C VAL A 195 -6.02 -1.31 4.96
N VAL A 196 -5.24 -1.62 3.93
CA VAL A 196 -3.78 -1.59 3.95
C VAL A 196 -3.32 -0.12 3.85
N PRO A 197 -2.36 0.36 4.66
CA PRO A 197 -1.88 1.74 4.60
C PRO A 197 -1.42 2.16 3.20
N TYR A 198 -1.86 3.32 2.73
CA TYR A 198 -1.58 3.81 1.38
C TYR A 198 -1.39 5.32 1.34
N ASN A 199 -0.71 5.83 0.31
CA ASN A 199 -0.75 7.24 -0.02
C ASN A 199 -1.83 7.49 -1.10
N PRO A 200 -2.85 8.35 -0.86
CA PRO A 200 -3.93 8.59 -1.82
C PRO A 200 -3.49 9.08 -3.20
N TYR A 201 -2.48 9.94 -3.25
CA TYR A 201 -1.94 10.48 -4.50
C TYR A 201 -1.26 9.37 -5.33
N MET A 202 -0.37 8.61 -4.69
CA MET A 202 0.34 7.50 -5.33
C MET A 202 -0.61 6.40 -5.78
N LEU A 203 -1.59 6.02 -4.97
CA LEU A 203 -2.57 5.00 -5.35
C LEU A 203 -3.33 5.39 -6.62
N LYS A 204 -3.76 6.65 -6.75
CA LYS A 204 -4.45 7.15 -7.95
C LYS A 204 -3.58 7.09 -9.20
N LYS A 205 -2.29 7.42 -9.08
CA LYS A 205 -1.33 7.39 -10.20
C LYS A 205 -0.95 5.96 -10.58
N MET A 206 -0.69 5.11 -9.58
CA MET A 206 -0.12 3.80 -9.78
C MET A 206 -1.14 2.72 -10.11
N LYS A 207 -2.41 2.85 -9.67
CA LYS A 207 -3.51 1.89 -9.96
C LYS A 207 -3.15 0.42 -9.68
N CYS A 208 -2.47 0.17 -8.57
CA CYS A 208 -2.05 -1.15 -8.12
C CYS A 208 -1.97 -1.21 -6.59
N HIS A 209 -1.70 -2.40 -6.05
CA HIS A 209 -1.43 -2.56 -4.63
C HIS A 209 -0.10 -1.89 -4.27
N ILE A 210 -0.19 -0.77 -3.54
CA ILE A 210 0.94 0.06 -3.13
C ILE A 210 0.84 0.42 -1.64
N ASN A 211 1.51 -0.38 -0.80
CA ASN A 211 1.58 -0.16 0.64
C ASN A 211 2.65 0.89 0.95
N LEU A 212 2.35 1.80 1.88
CA LEU A 212 3.31 2.78 2.40
C LEU A 212 3.18 2.84 3.91
N GLU A 213 4.28 2.61 4.60
CA GLU A 213 4.38 2.61 6.05
C GLU A 213 5.40 3.65 6.52
N CYS A 214 5.10 4.29 7.66
CA CYS A 214 6.07 5.06 8.40
C CYS A 214 7.00 4.10 9.13
N GLU A 215 8.30 4.21 8.85
CA GLU A 215 9.32 3.35 9.43
C GLU A 215 10.37 4.21 10.11
N MET A 216 10.26 4.32 11.43
CA MET A 216 11.20 5.06 12.29
C MET A 216 11.84 4.12 13.32
N ILE A 217 12.30 2.93 12.91
CA ILE A 217 12.86 1.95 13.86
C ILE A 217 14.03 2.59 14.62
N LYS A 218 13.87 2.74 15.94
CA LYS A 218 15.02 3.03 16.79
C LYS A 218 15.83 1.74 17.01
N LEU A 219 16.91 1.58 16.23
CA LEU A 219 18.10 0.85 16.68
C LEU A 219 18.62 1.49 17.97
#